data_AF-A0A5C5XSN4-F1
#
_entry.id   AF-A0A5C5XSN4-F1
#
_cell.length_a   1.000
_cell.length_b   1.000
_cell.length_c   1.000
_cell.angle_alpha   90.00
_cell.angle_beta   90.00
_cell.angle_gamma   90.00
#
_symmetry.space_group_name_H-M   'P 1'
#
loop_
_entity.id
_entity.type
_entity.pdbx_description
1 polymer ?
#
loop_
_entity_poly.entity_id
_entity_poly.type
_entity_poly.pdbx_seq_one_letter_code
_entity_poly.pdbx_strand_id
1 'polypeptide(L)'
;MKRDIQGINPGAGITRFSIAMMSEYGLNDAGYRFHTGSEEDCFTTFEHAVENGEWVVVPLWKPQFLHFKHKIRELREPKGLLGVVDKAVLLLRDDQSTLFTEDELKTLDSLRWSNEIIAELDYQICRENQPLDEVTKNWLDAR
;
A
#
# COMPACT_ATOMS: atom_id res chain seq x y z
N MET A 1 10.43 3.45 -21.34
CA MET A 1 9.50 3.32 -20.20
C MET A 1 8.43 2.32 -20.61
N LYS A 2 8.11 1.36 -19.73
CA LYS A 2 7.01 0.41 -19.98
C LYS A 2 5.70 1.17 -20.12
N ARG A 3 4.86 0.74 -21.07
CA ARG A 3 3.53 1.33 -21.32
C ARG A 3 2.43 0.65 -20.51
N ASP A 4 2.74 -0.53 -19.98
CA ASP A 4 1.86 -1.31 -19.14
C ASP A 4 2.04 -0.88 -17.67
N ILE A 5 0.92 -0.52 -17.06
CA ILE A 5 0.79 -0.18 -15.65
C ILE A 5 0.08 -1.35 -14.99
N GLN A 6 0.83 -2.15 -14.24
CA GLN A 6 0.29 -3.28 -13.50
C GLN A 6 -0.27 -2.77 -12.17
N GLY A 7 -1.57 -2.93 -11.96
CA GLY A 7 -2.23 -2.68 -10.70
C GLY A 7 -2.56 -3.96 -9.94
N ILE A 8 -3.38 -3.81 -8.90
CA ILE A 8 -3.79 -4.88 -8.00
C ILE A 8 -5.24 -5.29 -8.29
N ASN A 9 -5.92 -5.89 -7.31
CA ASN A 9 -7.26 -6.43 -7.47
C ASN A 9 -8.27 -5.34 -7.86
N PRO A 10 -9.29 -5.66 -8.68
CA PRO A 10 -10.24 -4.69 -9.20
C PRO A 10 -11.10 -4.01 -8.13
N GLY A 11 -11.26 -4.66 -6.97
CA GLY A 11 -12.02 -4.11 -5.84
C GLY A 11 -11.27 -3.04 -5.04
N ALA A 12 -9.95 -2.93 -5.21
CA ALA A 12 -9.16 -1.96 -4.46
C ALA A 12 -9.47 -0.52 -4.92
N GLY A 13 -9.55 0.41 -3.96
CA GLY A 13 -9.74 1.84 -4.24
C GLY A 13 -8.68 2.38 -5.20
N ILE A 14 -7.40 2.05 -4.94
CA ILE A 14 -6.28 2.49 -5.76
C ILE A 14 -6.39 2.02 -7.22
N THR A 15 -6.88 0.80 -7.46
CA THR A 15 -7.14 0.27 -8.81
C THR A 15 -8.23 1.07 -9.51
N ARG A 16 -9.36 1.31 -8.82
CA ARG A 16 -10.47 2.09 -9.38
C ARG A 16 -10.05 3.52 -9.73
N PHE A 17 -9.28 4.19 -8.87
CA PHE A 17 -8.77 5.53 -9.13
C PHE A 17 -7.76 5.54 -10.27
N SER A 18 -6.87 4.55 -10.33
CA SER A 18 -5.89 4.44 -11.41
C SER A 18 -6.55 4.25 -12.78
N ILE A 19 -7.62 3.45 -12.87
CA ILE A 19 -8.40 3.31 -14.11
C ILE A 19 -9.03 4.64 -14.52
N ALA A 20 -9.58 5.41 -13.57
CA ALA A 20 -10.12 6.74 -13.87
C ALA A 20 -9.02 7.69 -14.38
N MET A 21 -7.83 7.67 -13.77
CA MET A 21 -6.68 8.46 -14.22
C MET A 21 -6.27 8.17 -15.66
N MET A 22 -6.39 6.92 -16.11
CA MET A 22 -6.04 6.56 -17.49
C MET A 22 -6.81 7.40 -18.51
N SER A 23 -8.09 7.66 -18.24
CA SER A 23 -8.94 8.53 -19.05
C SER A 23 -8.67 10.00 -18.76
N GLU A 24 -8.68 10.39 -17.48
CA GLU A 24 -8.58 11.79 -17.06
C GLU A 24 -7.28 12.45 -17.51
N TYR A 25 -6.17 11.72 -17.52
CA TYR A 25 -4.88 12.23 -17.97
C TYR A 25 -4.56 11.91 -19.43
N GLY A 26 -5.50 11.33 -20.18
CA GLY A 26 -5.29 10.94 -21.59
C GLY A 26 -4.20 9.88 -21.77
N LEU A 27 -3.95 9.05 -20.75
CA LEU A 27 -2.91 8.01 -20.80
C LEU A 27 -3.27 6.90 -21.79
N ASN A 28 -4.57 6.61 -21.93
CA ASN A 28 -5.07 5.70 -22.95
C ASN A 28 -4.69 6.18 -24.36
N ASP A 29 -4.90 7.47 -24.64
CA ASP A 29 -4.59 8.08 -25.94
C ASP A 29 -3.07 8.16 -26.17
N ALA A 30 -2.30 8.34 -25.09
CA ALA A 30 -0.84 8.27 -25.11
C ALA A 30 -0.30 6.82 -25.26
N GLY A 31 -1.18 5.81 -25.30
CA GLY A 31 -0.84 4.41 -25.56
C GLY A 31 -0.40 3.62 -24.33
N TYR A 32 -0.71 4.10 -23.11
CA TYR A 32 -0.56 3.31 -21.89
C TYR A 32 -1.74 2.35 -21.73
N ARG A 33 -1.50 1.26 -21.00
CA ARG A 33 -2.52 0.25 -20.67
C ARG A 33 -2.46 -0.04 -19.18
N PHE A 34 -3.62 -0.11 -18.55
CA PHE A 34 -3.74 -0.51 -17.15
C PHE A 34 -4.22 -1.95 -17.07
N HIS A 35 -3.55 -2.75 -16.25
CA HIS A 35 -3.90 -4.15 -16.01
C HIS A 35 -4.28 -4.34 -14.54
N THR A 36 -5.39 -5.03 -14.29
CA THR A 36 -5.73 -5.50 -12.95
C THR A 36 -5.02 -6.82 -12.66
N GLY A 37 -4.72 -7.11 -11.40
CA GLY A 37 -4.03 -8.35 -11.02
C GLY A 37 -4.07 -8.60 -9.52
N SER A 38 -3.08 -9.31 -9.02
CA SER A 38 -2.80 -9.44 -7.59
C SER A 38 -1.84 -8.36 -7.11
N GLU A 39 -1.69 -8.24 -5.79
CA GLU A 39 -0.63 -7.44 -5.18
C GLU A 39 0.75 -7.90 -5.62
N GLU A 40 0.98 -9.22 -5.65
CA GLU A 40 2.26 -9.80 -6.05
C GLU A 40 2.59 -9.51 -7.54
N ASP A 41 1.61 -9.51 -8.44
CA ASP A 41 1.83 -9.11 -9.85
C ASP A 41 2.37 -7.68 -9.94
N CYS A 42 1.80 -6.76 -9.16
CA CYS A 42 2.25 -5.37 -9.09
C CYS A 42 3.66 -5.27 -8.50
N PHE A 43 3.94 -5.99 -7.41
CA PHE A 43 5.22 -5.93 -6.72
C PHE A 43 6.35 -6.53 -7.56
N THR A 44 6.13 -7.73 -8.10
CA THR A 44 7.08 -8.39 -9.00
C THR A 44 7.34 -7.55 -10.25
N THR A 45 6.32 -6.88 -10.82
CA THR A 45 6.50 -5.96 -11.96
C THR A 45 7.43 -4.80 -11.61
N PHE A 46 7.26 -4.22 -10.42
CA PHE A 46 8.13 -3.16 -9.93
C PHE A 46 9.56 -3.64 -9.68
N GLU A 47 9.74 -4.74 -8.95
CA GLU A 47 11.05 -5.28 -8.60
C GLU A 47 11.85 -5.67 -9.84
N HIS A 48 11.24 -6.37 -10.80
CA HIS A 48 11.90 -6.70 -12.07
C HIS A 48 12.32 -5.44 -12.85
N ALA A 49 11.54 -4.37 -12.81
CA ALA A 49 11.94 -3.12 -13.47
C ALA A 49 13.13 -2.47 -12.76
N VAL A 50 13.16 -2.49 -11.43
CA VAL A 50 14.31 -2.00 -10.64
C VAL A 50 15.58 -2.81 -10.95
N GLU A 51 15.48 -4.14 -10.94
CA GLU A 51 16.60 -5.05 -11.23
C GLU A 51 17.18 -4.82 -12.63
N ASN A 52 16.32 -4.55 -13.61
CA ASN A 52 16.71 -4.30 -15.00
C ASN A 52 17.06 -2.83 -15.30
N GLY A 53 16.97 -1.92 -14.32
CA GLY A 53 17.22 -0.49 -14.53
C GLY A 53 16.21 0.17 -15.47
N GLU A 54 14.97 -0.31 -15.49
CA GLU A 54 13.92 0.13 -16.39
C GLU A 54 12.97 1.14 -15.72
N TRP A 55 12.48 2.09 -16.50
CA TRP A 55 11.39 2.95 -16.06
C TRP A 55 10.06 2.21 -16.05
N VAL A 56 9.38 2.23 -14.91
CA VAL A 56 8.05 1.69 -14.68
C VAL A 56 7.19 2.67 -13.89
N VAL A 57 5.87 2.59 -14.06
CA VAL A 57 4.87 3.25 -13.21
C VAL A 57 3.95 2.18 -12.68
N VAL A 58 3.75 2.17 -11.36
CA VAL A 58 2.86 1.25 -10.65
C VAL A 58 2.03 2.04 -9.63
N PRO A 59 0.77 1.65 -9.38
CA PRO A 59 -0.03 2.22 -8.30
C PRO A 59 0.43 1.65 -6.96
N LEU A 60 1.00 2.49 -6.11
CA LEU A 60 1.49 2.13 -4.77
C LEU A 60 0.89 3.04 -3.70
N TRP A 61 0.97 2.60 -2.45
CA TRP A 61 0.47 3.30 -1.27
C TRP A 61 1.50 3.28 -0.14
N LYS A 62 1.26 4.09 0.90
CA LYS A 62 2.06 4.09 2.12
C LYS A 62 1.15 3.86 3.34
N PRO A 63 1.60 3.06 4.32
CA PRO A 63 2.84 2.28 4.35
C PRO A 63 2.78 0.99 3.50
N GLN A 64 3.91 0.55 2.94
CA GLN A 64 4.05 -0.69 2.15
C GLN A 64 5.55 -1.06 2.00
N PHE A 65 5.88 -2.36 1.96
CA PHE A 65 7.26 -2.85 2.05
C PHE A 65 8.24 -2.38 0.96
N LEU A 66 7.80 -2.10 -0.27
CA LEU A 66 8.70 -1.64 -1.34
C LEU A 66 9.33 -0.29 -0.98
N HIS A 67 8.61 0.54 -0.21
CA HIS A 67 9.12 1.81 0.28
C HIS A 67 10.20 1.67 1.36
N PHE A 68 10.31 0.52 2.02
CA PHE A 68 11.40 0.26 2.97
C PHE A 68 12.74 0.07 2.26
N LYS A 69 12.74 -0.73 1.19
CA LYS A 69 13.97 -1.07 0.44
C LYS A 69 14.31 -0.09 -0.67
N HIS A 70 13.31 0.53 -1.29
CA HIS A 70 13.50 1.31 -2.52
C HIS A 70 13.13 2.78 -2.34
N LYS A 71 13.92 3.66 -2.97
CA LYS A 71 13.59 5.08 -3.10
C LYS A 71 12.62 5.27 -4.27
N ILE A 72 11.33 5.24 -3.98
CA ILE A 72 10.25 5.38 -4.96
C ILE A 72 9.85 6.85 -5.06
N ARG A 73 9.83 7.38 -6.29
CA ARG A 73 9.39 8.75 -6.56
C ARG A 73 7.88 8.78 -6.78
N GLU A 74 7.17 9.47 -5.88
CA GLU A 74 5.75 9.76 -6.05
C GLU A 74 5.53 10.71 -7.25
N LEU A 75 4.51 10.40 -8.05
CA LEU A 75 4.07 11.26 -9.15
C LEU A 75 3.05 12.27 -8.62
N ARG A 76 3.17 13.53 -9.06
CA ARG A 76 2.18 14.55 -8.71
C ARG A 76 0.88 14.28 -9.45
N GLU A 77 -0.21 14.32 -8.72
CA GLU A 77 -1.56 14.10 -9.22
C GLU A 77 -2.39 15.37 -8.95
N PRO A 78 -2.36 16.36 -9.85
CA PRO A 78 -2.98 17.67 -9.61
C PRO A 78 -4.52 17.68 -9.69
N LYS A 79 -5.16 16.63 -10.23
CA LYS A 79 -6.61 16.55 -10.35
C LYS A 79 -7.30 16.02 -9.08
N GLY A 80 -6.56 15.52 -8.10
CA GLY A 80 -7.09 15.06 -6.81
C GLY A 80 -7.91 13.78 -6.89
N LEU A 81 -7.68 12.93 -7.89
CA LEU A 81 -8.36 11.65 -8.11
C LEU A 81 -8.03 10.60 -7.03
N LEU A 82 -6.86 10.69 -6.37
CA LEU A 82 -6.52 9.82 -5.23
C LEU A 82 -7.07 10.34 -3.90
N GLY A 83 -7.74 11.50 -3.91
CA GLY A 83 -8.13 12.18 -2.68
C GLY A 83 -6.96 12.86 -1.99
N VAL A 84 -7.01 12.87 -0.66
CA VAL A 84 -6.03 13.54 0.20
C VAL A 84 -5.21 12.50 0.96
N VAL A 85 -4.87 12.77 2.22
CA VAL A 85 -4.18 11.82 3.09
C VAL A 85 -5.16 10.76 3.57
N ASP A 86 -4.84 9.49 3.31
CA ASP A 86 -5.54 8.35 3.90
C ASP A 86 -5.14 8.15 5.38
N LYS A 87 -6.10 7.65 6.17
CA LYS A 87 -5.87 7.26 7.57
C LYS A 87 -6.32 5.82 7.77
N ALA A 88 -5.41 4.97 8.25
CA ALA A 88 -5.78 3.67 8.81
C ALA A 88 -6.46 3.88 10.17
N VAL A 89 -7.65 3.30 10.32
CA VAL A 89 -8.46 3.39 11.56
C VAL A 89 -8.97 2.01 11.93
N LEU A 90 -9.03 1.74 13.23
CA LEU A 90 -9.71 0.57 13.75
C LEU A 90 -11.22 0.83 13.68
N LEU A 91 -11.96 -0.18 13.20
CA LEU A 91 -13.41 -0.16 13.15
C LEU A 91 -13.96 -1.26 14.05
N LEU A 92 -14.97 -0.92 14.85
CA LEU A 92 -15.69 -1.86 15.70
C LEU A 92 -17.14 -1.92 15.22
N ARG A 93 -17.67 -3.13 15.08
CA ARG A 93 -19.10 -3.32 14.80
C ARG A 93 -19.88 -2.94 16.05
N ASP A 94 -20.88 -2.06 15.88
CA ASP A 94 -21.60 -1.44 17.01
C ASP A 94 -22.25 -2.47 17.96
N ASP A 95 -22.84 -3.53 17.41
CA ASP A 95 -23.44 -4.64 18.15
C ASP A 95 -22.43 -5.55 18.86
N GLN A 96 -21.12 -5.36 18.64
CA GLN A 96 -20.04 -6.06 19.34
C GLN A 96 -19.34 -5.16 20.36
N SER A 97 -19.77 -3.91 20.51
CA SER A 97 -19.16 -2.94 21.43
C SER A 97 -19.12 -3.42 22.88
N THR A 98 -20.14 -4.20 23.29
CA THR A 98 -20.25 -4.76 24.65
C THR A 98 -19.23 -5.85 24.97
N LEU A 99 -18.48 -6.33 23.98
CA LEU A 99 -17.39 -7.30 24.21
C LEU A 99 -16.13 -6.66 24.81
N PHE A 100 -16.05 -5.33 24.79
CA PHE A 100 -14.88 -4.59 25.22
C PHE A 100 -15.24 -3.65 26.36
N THR A 101 -14.32 -3.52 27.30
CA THR A 101 -14.36 -2.48 28.34
C THR A 101 -13.97 -1.12 27.75
N GLU A 102 -14.35 -0.03 28.42
CA GLU A 102 -13.92 1.31 28.02
C GLU A 102 -12.39 1.46 27.95
N ASP A 103 -11.66 0.80 28.85
CA ASP A 103 -10.21 0.89 28.92
C ASP A 103 -9.53 0.11 27.79
N GLU A 104 -10.07 -1.04 27.40
CA GLU A 104 -9.62 -1.78 26.20
C GLU A 104 -9.87 -0.96 24.94
N LEU A 105 -11.03 -0.33 24.81
CA LEU A 105 -11.35 0.54 23.67
C LEU A 105 -10.41 1.74 23.60
N LYS A 106 -10.14 2.41 24.72
CA LYS A 106 -9.16 3.52 24.78
C LYS A 106 -7.76 3.05 24.41
N THR A 107 -7.37 1.87 24.88
CA THR A 107 -6.06 1.28 24.55
C THR A 107 -5.95 1.06 23.05
N LEU A 108 -6.93 0.38 22.43
CA LEU A 108 -6.98 0.14 20.98
C LEU A 108 -6.98 1.46 20.19
N ASP A 109 -7.79 2.43 20.59
CA ASP A 109 -7.88 3.73 19.90
C ASP A 109 -6.61 4.58 20.06
N SER A 110 -5.78 4.32 21.07
CA SER A 110 -4.50 5.03 21.25
C SER A 110 -3.36 4.53 20.36
N LEU A 111 -3.50 3.36 19.73
CA LEU A 111 -2.44 2.73 18.96
C LEU A 111 -2.07 3.57 17.74
N ARG A 112 -0.80 3.98 17.67
CA ARG A 112 -0.24 4.75 16.55
C ARG A 112 1.11 4.17 16.17
N TRP A 113 1.30 3.96 14.87
CA TRP A 113 2.58 3.59 14.28
C TRP A 113 2.92 4.56 13.15
N SER A 114 4.21 4.78 12.93
CA SER A 114 4.67 5.58 11.79
C SER A 114 4.67 4.73 10.52
N ASN A 115 4.66 5.38 9.36
CA ASN A 115 4.71 4.66 8.08
C ASN A 115 6.00 3.86 7.93
N GLU A 116 7.11 4.37 8.48
CA GLU A 116 8.42 3.72 8.43
C GLU A 116 8.42 2.42 9.24
N ILE A 117 7.83 2.45 10.44
CA ILE A 117 7.66 1.25 11.27
C ILE A 117 6.89 0.18 10.51
N ILE A 118 5.73 0.53 9.95
CA ILE A 118 4.88 -0.45 9.27
C ILE A 118 5.57 -0.98 8.01
N ALA A 119 6.22 -0.13 7.21
CA ALA A 119 6.92 -0.55 6.00
C ALA A 119 8.10 -1.51 6.30
N GLU A 120 8.82 -1.29 7.41
CA GLU A 120 9.90 -2.19 7.85
C GLU A 120 9.36 -3.56 8.28
N LEU A 121 8.33 -3.61 9.13
CA LEU A 121 7.74 -4.88 9.57
C LEU A 121 7.12 -5.65 8.39
N ASP A 122 6.43 -4.93 7.50
CA ASP A 122 5.84 -5.48 6.27
C ASP A 122 6.93 -6.10 5.38
N TYR A 123 8.12 -5.50 5.29
CA TYR A 123 9.24 -6.05 4.54
C TYR A 123 9.76 -7.37 5.11
N GLN A 124 9.91 -7.47 6.43
CA GLN A 124 10.33 -8.71 7.09
C GLN A 124 9.36 -9.87 6.80
N ILE A 125 8.06 -9.56 6.75
CA ILE A 125 7.03 -10.56 6.48
C ILE A 125 7.00 -10.92 4.99
N CYS A 126 6.84 -9.93 4.11
CA CYS A 126 6.58 -10.15 2.68
C CYS A 126 7.82 -10.55 1.86
N ARG A 127 9.03 -10.24 2.33
CA ARG A 127 10.27 -10.51 1.58
C ARG A 127 11.28 -11.34 2.33
N GLU A 128 11.33 -11.26 3.66
CA GLU A 128 12.19 -12.14 4.47
C GLU A 128 11.47 -13.40 4.95
N ASN A 129 10.16 -13.52 4.69
CA ASN A 129 9.31 -14.66 5.07
C ASN A 129 9.34 -14.94 6.59
N GLN A 130 9.51 -13.90 7.40
CA GLN A 130 9.46 -14.03 8.85
C GLN A 130 8.01 -14.16 9.33
N PRO A 131 7.73 -14.97 10.38
CA PRO A 131 6.39 -15.08 10.93
C PRO A 131 5.88 -13.76 11.51
N LEU A 132 4.65 -13.36 11.16
CA LEU A 132 4.00 -12.11 11.60
C LEU A 132 4.09 -11.90 13.12
N ASP A 133 3.74 -12.93 13.90
CA ASP A 133 3.70 -12.84 15.36
C ASP A 133 5.10 -12.66 15.96
N GLU A 134 6.12 -13.30 15.39
CA GLU A 134 7.50 -13.18 15.84
C GLU A 134 8.06 -11.79 15.52
N VAL A 135 7.86 -11.30 14.29
CA VAL A 135 8.24 -9.95 13.85
C VAL A 135 7.63 -8.89 14.76
N THR A 136 6.31 -8.99 15.00
CA THR A 136 5.57 -8.05 15.84
C THR A 136 6.05 -8.08 17.27
N LYS A 137 6.22 -9.28 17.85
CA LYS A 137 6.69 -9.45 19.23
C LYS A 137 8.10 -8.90 19.42
N ASN A 138 9.03 -9.24 18.53
CA ASN A 138 10.41 -8.77 18.60
C ASN A 138 10.47 -7.23 18.54
N TRP A 139 9.64 -6.60 17.70
CA TRP A 139 9.56 -5.14 17.60
C TRP A 139 9.00 -4.48 18.87
N LEU A 140 8.04 -5.12 19.53
CA LEU A 140 7.48 -4.67 20.81
C LEU A 140 8.48 -4.85 21.96
N ASP A 141 9.16 -6.00 22.05
CA ASP A 141 10.10 -6.33 23.12
C ASP A 141 11.39 -5.49 23.07
N ALA A 142 11.75 -4.98 21.89
CA ALA A 142 12.92 -4.11 21.69
C ALA A 142 12.71 -2.66 22.15
N ARG A 143 11.57 -2.32 22.78
CA ARG A 143 11.18 -0.97 23.18
C ARG A 143 10.89 -0.83 24.67
#